data_AF-A0A0H2VCE4-F1
#
_entry.id   AF-A0A0H2VCE4-F1
#
_cell.length_a   1.000
_cell.length_b   1.000
_cell.length_c   1.000
_cell.angle_alpha   90.00
_cell.angle_beta   90.00
_cell.angle_gamma   90.00
#
_symmetry.space_group_name_H-M   'P 1'
#
loop_
_entity.id
_entity.type
_entity.pdbx_description
1 polymer ?
#
loop_
_entity_poly.entity_id
_entity_poly.type
_entity_poly.pdbx_seq_one_letter_code
_entity_poly.pdbx_strand_id
1 'polypeptide(L)'
;MEMKTLKNWKLQNQSAHHIELLVDGQHSLCLYILEENMFRVLLKRKGVLSLDRTWSIAPEKDVPWEGRHREDISGFSLPTWNMEQNDELLTITTSLLRVIIHKPLWLEWHYKDNAGQWQELVNDRPTSAYLINAHGDGVAHYQSRRNDERFYGLGDKSGDLQRTGKRYEMRNLDAMGYNAVSTDPLYKHIPFTITHRSDISFGLFYDNLSNSWPGFR
;
A
#
# COMPACT_ATOMS: atom_id res chain seq x y z
N MET A 1 -6.06 2.84 -22.67
CA MET A 1 -7.04 2.21 -21.76
C MET A 1 -7.47 3.26 -20.75
N GLU A 2 -8.77 3.45 -20.55
CA GLU A 2 -9.31 4.47 -19.66
C GLU A 2 -9.28 3.99 -18.19
N MET A 3 -8.58 4.74 -17.35
CA MET A 3 -8.48 4.48 -15.91
C MET A 3 -9.54 5.33 -15.19
N LYS A 4 -10.40 4.68 -14.39
CA LYS A 4 -11.41 5.33 -13.57
C LYS A 4 -10.89 5.52 -12.14
N THR A 5 -10.93 6.76 -11.65
CA THR A 5 -10.66 7.06 -10.23
C THR A 5 -11.81 6.60 -9.35
N LEU A 6 -11.48 5.87 -8.29
CA LEU A 6 -12.41 5.50 -7.22
C LEU A 6 -12.61 6.67 -6.27
N LYS A 7 -13.85 7.04 -5.96
CA LYS A 7 -14.15 8.29 -5.23
C LYS A 7 -15.14 8.12 -4.10
N ASN A 8 -16.30 7.54 -4.36
CA ASN A 8 -17.38 7.54 -3.38
C ASN A 8 -17.26 6.29 -2.54
N TRP A 9 -17.38 6.41 -1.22
CA TRP A 9 -17.39 5.25 -0.34
C TRP A 9 -18.42 5.40 0.77
N LYS A 10 -18.89 4.25 1.24
CA LYS A 10 -19.64 4.10 2.49
C LYS A 10 -19.06 2.96 3.30
N LEU A 11 -19.05 3.11 4.62
CA LEU A 11 -18.75 1.99 5.50
C LEU A 11 -19.79 0.88 5.27
N GLN A 12 -19.34 -0.31 4.91
CA GLN A 12 -20.19 -1.47 4.64
C GLN A 12 -20.16 -2.47 5.79
N ASN A 13 -18.97 -2.70 6.36
CA ASN A 13 -18.80 -3.62 7.48
C ASN A 13 -17.69 -3.14 8.42
N GLN A 14 -17.81 -3.52 9.68
CA GLN A 14 -16.81 -3.32 10.73
C GLN A 14 -16.67 -4.63 11.51
N SER A 15 -15.43 -5.07 11.72
CA SER A 15 -15.08 -6.22 12.56
C SER A 15 -14.13 -5.80 13.68
N ALA A 16 -13.63 -6.76 14.45
CA ALA A 16 -12.63 -6.48 15.48
C ALA A 16 -11.26 -6.06 14.92
N HIS A 17 -10.92 -6.41 13.67
CA HIS A 17 -9.55 -6.26 13.14
C HIS A 17 -9.49 -5.62 11.74
N HIS A 18 -10.63 -5.31 11.14
CA HIS A 18 -10.69 -4.60 9.88
C HIS A 18 -12.04 -3.91 9.68
N ILE A 19 -12.05 -2.93 8.78
CA ILE A 19 -13.26 -2.36 8.19
C ILE A 19 -13.32 -2.66 6.70
N GLU A 20 -14.52 -2.62 6.14
CA GLU A 20 -14.77 -2.73 4.70
C GLU A 20 -15.62 -1.55 4.23
N LEU A 21 -15.15 -0.88 3.18
CA LEU A 21 -15.83 0.22 2.52
C LEU A 21 -16.38 -0.26 1.18
N LEU A 22 -17.67 -0.01 0.92
CA LEU A 22 -18.22 -0.15 -0.44
C LEU A 22 -17.84 1.09 -1.23
N VAL A 23 -17.02 0.92 -2.26
CA VAL A 23 -16.47 1.97 -3.11
C VAL A 23 -17.17 1.99 -4.48
N ASP A 24 -17.64 3.16 -4.88
CA ASP A 24 -18.40 3.43 -6.11
C ASP A 24 -19.57 2.45 -6.32
N GLY A 25 -20.16 1.96 -5.22
CA GLY A 25 -21.31 1.04 -5.24
C GLY A 25 -21.01 -0.39 -5.69
N GLN A 26 -19.74 -0.75 -5.95
CA GLN A 26 -19.41 -2.06 -6.53
C GLN A 26 -18.09 -2.67 -6.02
N HIS A 27 -17.08 -1.89 -5.67
CA HIS A 27 -15.79 -2.42 -5.19
C HIS A 27 -15.73 -2.43 -3.67
N SER A 28 -14.85 -3.24 -3.10
CA SER A 28 -14.59 -3.20 -1.65
C SER A 28 -13.17 -2.72 -1.39
N LEU A 29 -13.00 -1.72 -0.53
CA LEU A 29 -11.71 -1.38 0.07
C LEU A 29 -11.72 -1.85 1.52
N CYS A 30 -10.85 -2.79 1.84
CA CYS A 30 -10.69 -3.34 3.18
C CYS A 30 -9.42 -2.75 3.81
N LEU A 31 -9.55 -2.34 5.07
CA LEU A 31 -8.45 -1.81 5.85
C LEU A 31 -8.28 -2.69 7.09
N TYR A 32 -7.21 -3.50 7.12
CA TYR A 32 -6.89 -4.39 8.24
C TYR A 32 -5.88 -3.72 9.16
N ILE A 33 -6.14 -3.78 10.46
CA ILE A 33 -5.26 -3.31 11.52
C ILE A 33 -4.49 -4.54 12.02
N LEU A 34 -3.25 -4.69 11.56
CA LEU A 34 -2.46 -5.90 11.79
C LEU A 34 -1.55 -5.75 13.02
N GLU A 35 -0.86 -4.61 13.12
CA GLU A 35 -0.01 -4.24 14.25
C GLU A 35 -0.23 -2.78 14.62
N GLU A 36 0.29 -2.34 15.78
CA GLU A 36 0.19 -0.95 16.24
C GLU A 36 0.70 0.06 15.20
N ASN A 37 1.65 -0.35 14.35
CA ASN A 37 2.29 0.46 13.32
C ASN A 37 2.15 -0.12 11.90
N MET A 38 1.28 -1.11 11.67
CA MET A 38 1.14 -1.77 10.37
C MET A 38 -0.32 -2.03 10.01
N PHE A 39 -0.71 -1.51 8.86
CA PHE A 39 -2.03 -1.69 8.27
C PHE A 39 -1.90 -2.32 6.89
N ARG A 40 -2.90 -3.12 6.51
CA ARG A 40 -3.04 -3.64 5.14
C ARG A 40 -4.23 -2.97 4.47
N VAL A 41 -3.98 -2.29 3.36
CA VAL A 41 -5.01 -1.76 2.45
C VAL A 41 -5.21 -2.78 1.33
N LEU A 42 -6.43 -3.28 1.18
CA LEU A 42 -6.78 -4.29 0.17
C LEU A 42 -7.97 -3.81 -0.66
N LEU A 43 -7.80 -3.75 -1.98
CA LEU A 43 -8.87 -3.40 -2.92
C LEU A 43 -9.38 -4.65 -3.63
N LYS A 44 -10.65 -5.00 -3.43
CA LYS A 44 -11.36 -6.09 -4.11
C LYS A 44 -12.22 -5.51 -5.24
N ARG A 45 -11.97 -5.92 -6.47
CA ARG A 45 -12.74 -5.45 -7.62
C ARG A 45 -14.05 -6.23 -7.69
N LYS A 46 -15.20 -5.54 -7.64
CA LYS A 46 -16.51 -6.18 -7.61
C LYS A 46 -16.66 -7.15 -6.42
N GLY A 47 -16.02 -6.82 -5.30
CA GLY A 47 -15.95 -7.67 -4.11
C GLY A 47 -15.04 -8.89 -4.22
N VAL A 48 -14.29 -9.07 -5.32
CA VAL A 48 -13.47 -10.27 -5.58
C VAL A 48 -11.98 -9.93 -5.72
N LEU A 49 -11.12 -10.84 -5.26
CA LEU A 49 -9.68 -10.82 -5.51
C LEU A 49 -9.34 -11.58 -6.78
N SER A 50 -8.56 -10.98 -7.68
CA SER A 50 -8.03 -11.69 -8.86
C SER A 50 -7.06 -12.81 -8.47
N LEU A 51 -6.31 -12.61 -7.38
CA LEU A 51 -5.43 -13.60 -6.77
C LEU A 51 -5.60 -13.54 -5.25
N ASP A 52 -6.25 -14.54 -4.69
CA ASP A 52 -6.61 -14.62 -3.26
C ASP A 52 -5.49 -15.19 -2.38
N ARG A 53 -4.34 -15.54 -2.97
CA ARG A 53 -3.17 -16.09 -2.27
C ARG A 53 -1.98 -15.14 -2.28
N THR A 54 -1.14 -15.22 -1.24
CA THR A 54 0.17 -14.58 -1.17
C THR A 54 1.22 -15.55 -0.62
N TRP A 55 2.48 -15.34 -1.04
CA TRP A 55 3.67 -16.05 -0.58
C TRP A 55 4.67 -15.12 0.13
N SER A 56 4.32 -13.83 0.23
CA SER A 56 5.24 -12.80 0.72
C SER A 56 5.00 -12.43 2.18
N ILE A 57 3.90 -12.88 2.78
CA ILE A 57 3.46 -12.47 4.12
C ILE A 57 3.59 -13.64 5.10
N ALA A 58 4.64 -13.63 5.91
CA ALA A 58 5.00 -14.68 6.86
C ALA A 58 5.27 -14.10 8.27
N PRO A 59 4.24 -13.73 9.05
CA PRO A 59 4.40 -13.09 10.37
C PRO A 59 5.08 -13.98 11.41
N GLU A 60 4.85 -15.30 11.36
CA GLU A 60 5.42 -16.25 12.33
C GLU A 60 6.38 -17.25 11.68
N LYS A 61 5.91 -17.93 10.62
CA LYS A 61 6.63 -19.00 9.91
C LYS A 61 6.48 -18.82 8.41
N ASP A 62 7.37 -19.47 7.67
CA ASP A 62 7.33 -19.49 6.21
C ASP A 62 5.95 -19.87 5.66
N VAL A 63 5.61 -19.26 4.52
CA VAL A 63 4.34 -19.50 3.86
C VAL A 63 4.34 -20.90 3.23
N PRO A 64 3.26 -21.69 3.37
CA PRO A 64 3.10 -22.96 2.67
C PRO A 64 3.27 -22.84 1.16
N TRP A 65 3.57 -23.95 0.51
CA TRP A 65 3.78 -24.00 -0.95
C TRP A 65 2.57 -23.48 -1.74
N GLU A 66 1.36 -23.81 -1.29
CA GLU A 66 0.09 -23.36 -1.86
C GLU A 66 -0.21 -21.87 -1.65
N GLY A 67 0.58 -21.19 -0.82
CA GLY A 67 0.34 -19.81 -0.41
C GLY A 67 -0.73 -19.71 0.67
N ARG A 68 -0.67 -18.65 1.48
CA ARG A 68 -1.72 -18.33 2.45
C ARG A 68 -2.77 -17.43 1.82
N HIS A 69 -3.98 -17.43 2.36
CA HIS A 69 -5.01 -16.49 1.92
C HIS A 69 -4.57 -15.04 2.17
N ARG A 70 -4.80 -14.16 1.21
CA ARG A 70 -4.40 -12.75 1.26
C ARG A 70 -5.17 -11.95 2.30
N GLU A 71 -6.34 -12.43 2.70
CA GLU A 71 -7.15 -11.86 3.78
C GLU A 71 -6.83 -12.47 5.15
N ASP A 72 -6.03 -13.54 5.21
CA ASP A 72 -5.63 -14.17 6.46
C ASP A 72 -4.84 -13.19 7.34
N ILE A 73 -5.17 -13.21 8.63
CA ILE A 73 -4.59 -12.35 9.66
C ILE A 73 -3.92 -13.17 10.79
N SER A 74 -3.84 -14.49 10.64
CA SER A 74 -3.15 -15.34 11.60
C SER A 74 -1.66 -14.97 11.69
N GLY A 75 -1.17 -14.91 12.94
CA GLY A 75 0.22 -14.57 13.28
C GLY A 75 0.51 -13.09 13.48
N PHE A 76 -0.47 -12.19 13.28
CA PHE A 76 -0.35 -10.79 13.67
C PHE A 76 -0.87 -10.56 15.10
N SER A 77 -0.41 -9.49 15.76
CA SER A 77 -0.81 -9.20 17.15
C SER A 77 -2.24 -8.66 17.29
N LEU A 78 -2.77 -8.02 16.24
CA LEU A 78 -4.14 -7.51 16.15
C LEU A 78 -4.52 -6.57 17.31
N PRO A 79 -3.91 -5.37 17.37
CA PRO A 79 -4.08 -4.47 18.50
C PRO A 79 -5.50 -3.93 18.62
N THR A 80 -5.81 -3.37 19.78
CA THR A 80 -7.01 -2.55 19.96
C THR A 80 -6.89 -1.23 19.21
N TRP A 81 -8.00 -0.74 18.69
CA TRP A 81 -8.07 0.52 17.94
C TRP A 81 -9.40 1.21 18.21
N ASN A 82 -9.45 2.52 17.95
CA ASN A 82 -10.67 3.32 17.98
C ASN A 82 -11.02 3.83 16.60
N MET A 83 -12.32 4.08 16.39
CA MET A 83 -12.87 4.63 15.17
C MET A 83 -13.72 5.84 15.47
N GLU A 84 -13.53 6.90 14.71
CA GLU A 84 -14.38 8.09 14.73
C GLU A 84 -14.83 8.38 13.30
N GLN A 85 -16.10 8.70 13.11
CA GLN A 85 -16.65 8.97 11.78
C GLN A 85 -17.59 10.17 11.81
N ASN A 86 -17.49 11.01 10.79
CA ASN A 86 -18.48 12.04 10.47
C ASN A 86 -18.89 11.91 8.98
N ASP A 87 -19.59 12.93 8.46
CA ASP A 87 -20.09 12.90 7.09
C ASP A 87 -18.99 12.94 6.02
N GLU A 88 -17.81 13.47 6.34
CA GLU A 88 -16.70 13.69 5.40
C GLU A 88 -15.54 12.72 5.60
N LEU A 89 -15.29 12.30 6.85
CA LEU A 89 -14.08 11.58 7.26
C LEU A 89 -14.41 10.35 8.11
N LEU A 90 -13.57 9.31 8.01
CA LEU A 90 -13.49 8.21 8.96
C LEU A 90 -12.04 8.06 9.43
N THR A 91 -11.82 8.15 10.73
CA THR A 91 -10.49 8.03 11.35
C THR A 91 -10.39 6.71 12.10
N ILE A 92 -9.32 5.96 11.86
CA ILE A 92 -8.92 4.80 12.65
C ILE A 92 -7.60 5.12 13.34
N THR A 93 -7.51 4.84 14.63
CA THR A 93 -6.32 5.14 15.44
C THR A 93 -5.93 3.93 16.29
N THR A 94 -4.65 3.57 16.24
CA THR A 94 -3.98 2.67 17.20
C THR A 94 -3.14 3.51 18.17
N SER A 95 -2.29 2.89 18.99
CA SER A 95 -1.40 3.64 19.87
C SER A 95 -0.28 4.38 19.12
N LEU A 96 0.12 3.91 17.92
CA LEU A 96 1.27 4.43 17.16
C LEU A 96 0.94 4.97 15.76
N LEU A 97 -0.17 4.54 15.15
CA LEU A 97 -0.53 4.90 13.78
C LEU A 97 -1.99 5.31 13.68
N ARG A 98 -2.25 6.31 12.86
CA ARG A 98 -3.59 6.81 12.56
C ARG A 98 -3.76 6.91 11.05
N VAL A 99 -4.93 6.50 10.57
CA VAL A 99 -5.35 6.70 9.19
C VAL A 99 -6.67 7.46 9.16
N ILE A 100 -6.73 8.48 8.32
CA ILE A 100 -7.93 9.26 8.03
C ILE A 100 -8.35 8.95 6.59
N ILE A 101 -9.58 8.50 6.44
CA ILE A 101 -10.21 8.14 5.17
C ILE A 101 -11.12 9.30 4.77
N HIS A 102 -10.79 9.98 3.69
CA HIS A 102 -11.48 11.18 3.23
C HIS A 102 -12.57 10.88 2.21
N LYS A 103 -13.57 11.77 2.07
CA LYS A 103 -14.48 11.84 0.92
C LYS A 103 -14.14 13.07 0.06
N PRO A 104 -13.81 12.92 -1.24
CA PRO A 104 -13.66 11.67 -2.00
C PRO A 104 -12.50 10.81 -1.50
N LEU A 105 -12.48 9.53 -1.88
CA LEU A 105 -11.57 8.50 -1.37
C LEU A 105 -10.09 8.82 -1.58
N TRP A 106 -9.40 9.08 -0.47
CA TRP A 106 -7.94 9.04 -0.33
C TRP A 106 -7.58 8.80 1.14
N LEU A 107 -6.41 8.23 1.41
CA LEU A 107 -5.93 7.94 2.76
C LEU A 107 -4.86 8.94 3.19
N GLU A 108 -4.97 9.41 4.43
CA GLU A 108 -3.97 10.24 5.10
C GLU A 108 -3.45 9.49 6.32
N TRP A 109 -2.13 9.33 6.41
CA TRP A 109 -1.49 8.56 7.47
C TRP A 109 -0.71 9.48 8.40
N HIS A 110 -0.82 9.22 9.70
CA HIS A 110 -0.13 9.92 10.76
C HIS A 110 0.58 8.92 11.66
N TYR A 111 1.75 9.27 12.16
CA TYR A 111 2.47 8.52 13.18
C TYR A 111 2.52 9.32 14.47
N LYS A 112 2.66 8.63 15.60
CA LYS A 112 2.85 9.27 16.90
C LYS A 112 4.34 9.43 17.19
N ASP A 113 4.79 10.66 17.37
CA ASP A 113 6.19 10.96 17.68
C ASP A 113 6.55 10.64 19.16
N ASN A 114 7.82 10.81 19.51
CA ASN A 114 8.33 10.56 20.86
C ASN A 114 7.73 11.49 21.93
N ALA A 115 7.16 12.63 21.55
CA ALA A 115 6.45 13.55 22.44
C ALA A 115 4.94 13.20 22.54
N GLY A 116 4.51 12.10 21.92
CA GLY A 116 3.13 11.66 21.92
C GLY A 116 2.21 12.45 20.99
N GLN A 117 2.77 13.31 20.13
CA GLN A 117 2.01 14.13 19.19
C GLN A 117 1.86 13.41 17.85
N TRP A 118 0.72 13.63 17.20
CA TRP A 118 0.46 13.09 15.86
C TRP A 118 1.12 13.96 14.82
N GLN A 119 1.93 13.33 13.97
CA GLN A 119 2.63 13.96 12.86
C GLN A 119 2.23 13.29 11.55
N GLU A 120 2.15 14.07 10.48
CA GLU A 120 1.85 13.56 9.14
C GLU A 120 2.96 12.60 8.67
N LEU A 121 2.58 11.39 8.29
CA LEU A 121 3.49 10.38 7.74
C LEU A 121 3.54 10.46 6.22
N VAL A 122 2.39 10.23 5.58
CA VAL A 122 2.22 10.21 4.12
C VAL A 122 0.73 10.32 3.79
N ASN A 123 0.39 10.84 2.62
CA ASN A 123 -0.98 10.82 2.12
C ASN A 123 -1.05 10.39 0.67
N ASP A 124 -2.16 9.76 0.31
CA ASP A 124 -2.51 9.50 -1.08
C ASP A 124 -2.73 10.82 -1.83
N ARG A 125 -2.70 10.79 -3.16
CA ARG A 125 -3.04 11.97 -3.97
C ARG A 125 -4.54 12.28 -3.82
N PRO A 126 -4.95 13.46 -3.30
CA PRO A 126 -6.36 13.73 -2.99
C PRO A 126 -7.33 13.63 -4.18
N THR A 127 -6.86 13.93 -5.39
CA THR A 127 -7.70 13.94 -6.60
C THR A 127 -7.73 12.60 -7.34
N SER A 128 -6.74 11.73 -7.12
CA SER A 128 -6.61 10.47 -7.85
C SER A 128 -5.74 9.44 -7.11
N ALA A 129 -6.18 9.04 -5.92
CA ALA A 129 -5.48 8.05 -5.09
C ALA A 129 -5.49 6.64 -5.71
N TYR A 130 -6.68 6.11 -6.01
CA TYR A 130 -6.87 4.75 -6.52
C TYR A 130 -7.56 4.78 -7.87
N LEU A 131 -6.95 4.18 -8.88
CA LEU A 131 -7.53 4.05 -10.21
C LEU A 131 -7.60 2.59 -10.62
N ILE A 132 -8.69 2.24 -11.30
CA ILE A 132 -8.90 0.93 -11.88
C ILE A 132 -9.22 1.06 -13.37
N ASN A 133 -8.75 0.12 -14.17
CA ASN A 133 -9.08 0.06 -15.58
C ASN A 133 -10.52 -0.44 -15.74
N ALA A 134 -11.36 0.30 -16.48
CA ALA A 134 -12.75 -0.09 -16.69
C ALA A 134 -12.89 -1.39 -17.50
N HIS A 135 -11.98 -1.62 -18.45
CA HIS A 135 -12.06 -2.69 -19.47
C HIS A 135 -10.89 -3.69 -19.45
N GLY A 136 -9.95 -3.52 -18.52
CA GLY A 136 -8.82 -4.42 -18.29
C GLY A 136 -8.56 -4.61 -16.80
N ASP A 137 -7.44 -5.22 -16.43
CA ASP A 137 -7.04 -5.57 -15.06
C ASP A 137 -6.11 -4.54 -14.39
N GLY A 138 -5.72 -3.49 -15.11
CA GLY A 138 -4.82 -2.46 -14.60
C GLY A 138 -5.34 -1.74 -13.35
N VAL A 139 -4.45 -1.56 -12.38
CA VAL A 139 -4.67 -0.78 -11.14
C VAL A 139 -3.52 0.22 -11.00
N ALA A 140 -3.82 1.43 -10.55
CA ALA A 140 -2.81 2.41 -10.18
C ALA A 140 -3.11 3.01 -8.81
N HIS A 141 -2.05 3.22 -8.03
CA HIS A 141 -2.08 3.90 -6.73
C HIS A 141 -1.12 5.07 -6.78
N TYR A 142 -1.56 6.25 -6.32
CA TYR A 142 -0.76 7.47 -6.31
C TYR A 142 -0.71 8.08 -4.93
N GLN A 143 0.51 8.33 -4.45
CA GLN A 143 0.77 9.10 -3.25
C GLN A 143 1.11 10.55 -3.60
N SER A 144 0.79 11.46 -2.69
CA SER A 144 1.38 12.80 -2.70
C SER A 144 2.87 12.69 -2.37
N ARG A 145 3.66 13.68 -2.78
CA ARG A 145 5.11 13.69 -2.57
C ARG A 145 5.52 14.96 -1.87
N ARG A 146 6.51 14.83 -0.99
CA ARG A 146 7.20 15.96 -0.36
C ARG A 146 8.60 16.10 -0.95
N ASN A 147 9.11 17.33 -1.01
CA ASN A 147 10.40 17.62 -1.66
C ASN A 147 11.60 17.05 -0.88
N ASP A 148 11.43 16.84 0.42
CA ASP A 148 12.40 16.29 1.36
C ASP A 148 12.41 14.74 1.39
N GLU A 149 11.46 14.08 0.71
CA GLU A 149 11.41 12.62 0.67
C GLU A 149 12.51 12.01 -0.21
N ARG A 150 13.10 10.92 0.30
CA ARG A 150 14.03 10.06 -0.42
C ARG A 150 13.48 8.64 -0.46
N PHE A 151 13.59 8.00 -1.63
CA PHE A 151 13.06 6.66 -1.85
C PHE A 151 14.18 5.63 -2.00
N TYR A 152 14.00 4.46 -1.40
CA TYR A 152 14.93 3.32 -1.40
C TYR A 152 14.17 1.99 -1.54
N GLY A 153 14.90 0.88 -1.65
CA GLY A 153 14.31 -0.47 -1.72
C GLY A 153 14.19 -0.99 -3.16
N LEU A 154 13.06 -1.64 -3.45
CA LEU A 154 12.74 -2.40 -4.67
C LEU A 154 13.59 -3.68 -4.89
N GLY A 155 14.38 -4.07 -3.89
CA GLY A 155 15.24 -5.24 -3.94
C GLY A 155 16.39 -5.08 -4.92
N ASP A 156 16.47 -6.00 -5.88
CA ASP A 156 17.59 -6.13 -6.81
C ASP A 156 17.42 -5.18 -8.00
N LYS A 157 18.04 -3.99 -7.90
CA LYS A 157 17.95 -2.90 -8.88
C LYS A 157 19.31 -2.24 -9.11
N SER A 158 19.66 -2.02 -10.38
CA SER A 158 20.90 -1.34 -10.80
C SER A 158 20.89 0.15 -10.43
N GLY A 159 22.04 0.82 -10.59
CA GLY A 159 22.20 2.25 -10.38
C GLY A 159 22.23 2.66 -8.90
N ASP A 160 22.13 3.96 -8.66
CA ASP A 160 22.27 4.52 -7.30
C ASP A 160 21.25 3.94 -6.31
N LEU A 161 21.69 3.80 -5.06
CA LEU A 161 20.86 3.34 -3.96
C LEU A 161 19.59 4.19 -3.79
N GLN A 162 19.72 5.51 -3.94
CA GLN A 162 18.61 6.44 -3.90
C GLN A 162 17.81 6.42 -5.21
N ARG A 163 16.49 6.29 -5.08
CA ARG A 163 15.55 6.01 -6.17
C ARG A 163 14.70 7.23 -6.57
N THR A 164 14.83 8.36 -5.87
CA THR A 164 14.10 9.61 -6.15
C THR A 164 14.32 10.07 -7.59
N GLY A 165 13.25 10.55 -8.25
CA GLY A 165 13.29 11.02 -9.63
C GLY A 165 13.35 9.91 -10.69
N LYS A 166 13.38 8.62 -10.28
CA LYS A 166 13.50 7.48 -11.19
C LYS A 166 12.18 6.71 -11.27
N ARG A 167 12.05 5.90 -12.32
CA ARG A 167 10.95 4.94 -12.53
C ARG A 167 11.59 3.58 -12.76
N TYR A 168 11.00 2.54 -12.18
CA TYR A 168 11.46 1.18 -12.30
C TYR A 168 10.36 0.28 -12.85
N GLU A 169 10.75 -0.86 -13.38
CA GLU A 169 9.89 -1.96 -13.80
C GLU A 169 10.08 -3.13 -12.84
N MET A 170 8.99 -3.58 -12.24
CA MET A 170 8.95 -4.79 -11.44
C MET A 170 8.50 -5.93 -12.35
N ARG A 171 9.47 -6.62 -12.94
CA ARG A 171 9.29 -7.85 -13.73
C ARG A 171 10.58 -8.65 -13.62
N ASN A 172 10.50 -9.97 -13.49
CA ASN A 172 11.71 -10.79 -13.49
C ASN A 172 12.24 -10.94 -14.92
N LEU A 173 13.51 -10.63 -15.13
CA LEU A 173 14.21 -10.81 -16.40
C LEU A 173 15.52 -11.53 -16.15
N ASP A 174 15.86 -12.48 -17.03
CA ASP A 174 17.22 -13.00 -17.12
C ASP A 174 18.13 -11.94 -17.76
N ALA A 175 18.80 -11.15 -16.92
CA ALA A 175 19.55 -9.97 -17.31
C ALA A 175 21.05 -10.29 -17.48
N MET A 176 21.37 -11.26 -18.34
CA MET A 176 22.76 -11.62 -18.65
C MET A 176 23.52 -10.43 -19.24
N GLY A 177 24.69 -10.09 -18.67
CA GLY A 177 25.50 -8.96 -19.12
C GLY A 177 24.90 -7.59 -18.83
N TYR A 178 24.04 -7.48 -17.80
CA TYR A 178 23.41 -6.22 -17.43
C TYR A 178 24.41 -5.11 -17.12
N ASN A 179 24.01 -3.87 -17.40
CA ASN A 179 24.75 -2.68 -17.01
C ASN A 179 24.41 -2.32 -15.56
N ALA A 180 25.42 -2.31 -14.69
CA ALA A 180 25.27 -2.03 -13.26
C ALA A 180 24.74 -0.62 -12.94
N VAL A 181 24.77 0.32 -13.89
CA VAL A 181 24.27 1.68 -13.73
C VAL A 181 22.82 1.80 -14.20
N SER A 182 22.45 1.19 -15.33
CA SER A 182 21.22 1.56 -16.04
C SER A 182 20.23 0.43 -16.34
N THR A 183 20.62 -0.85 -16.23
CA THR A 183 19.71 -1.95 -16.62
C THR A 183 18.62 -2.17 -15.58
N ASP A 184 17.38 -1.99 -16.01
CA ASP A 184 16.17 -2.35 -15.28
C ASP A 184 15.15 -2.89 -16.29
N PRO A 185 14.43 -3.99 -16.01
CA PRO A 185 14.45 -4.78 -14.78
C PRO A 185 15.61 -5.80 -14.66
N LEU A 186 15.73 -6.41 -13.47
CA LEU A 186 16.71 -7.46 -13.13
C LEU A 186 15.98 -8.74 -12.65
N TYR A 187 16.71 -9.61 -11.94
CA TYR A 187 16.31 -10.98 -11.62
C TYR A 187 15.22 -11.10 -10.53
N LYS A 188 15.12 -10.15 -9.59
CA LYS A 188 14.26 -10.27 -8.40
C LYS A 188 13.12 -9.26 -8.43
N HIS A 189 11.94 -9.71 -7.96
CA HIS A 189 10.74 -8.90 -7.84
C HIS A 189 10.37 -8.73 -6.35
N ILE A 190 10.85 -7.64 -5.74
CA ILE A 190 10.58 -7.32 -4.33
C ILE A 190 9.95 -5.92 -4.26
N PRO A 191 8.61 -5.80 -4.35
CA PRO A 191 7.90 -4.52 -4.45
C PRO A 191 7.74 -3.84 -3.08
N PHE A 192 8.86 -3.66 -2.38
CA PHE A 192 8.97 -2.99 -1.10
C PHE A 192 9.76 -1.70 -1.25
N THR A 193 9.16 -0.57 -0.90
CA THR A 193 9.80 0.74 -0.92
C THR A 193 10.00 1.25 0.49
N ILE A 194 11.11 1.93 0.72
CA ILE A 194 11.35 2.68 1.95
C ILE A 194 11.35 4.15 1.58
N THR A 195 10.46 4.92 2.20
CA THR A 195 10.47 6.39 2.11
C THR A 195 11.13 6.92 3.37
N HIS A 196 12.09 7.81 3.20
CA HIS A 196 12.87 8.41 4.28
C HIS A 196 12.76 9.93 4.21
N ARG A 197 12.47 10.53 5.35
CA ARG A 197 12.64 11.95 5.67
C ARG A 197 13.55 12.06 6.90
N SER A 198 14.03 13.26 7.22
CA SER A 198 14.94 13.46 8.36
C SER A 198 14.32 13.08 9.71
N ASP A 199 13.00 13.12 9.82
CA ASP A 199 12.20 12.87 11.02
C ASP A 199 11.64 11.45 11.12
N ILE A 200 11.43 10.76 9.99
CA ILE A 200 10.73 9.47 9.97
C ILE A 200 11.10 8.64 8.74
N SER A 201 10.94 7.32 8.86
CA SER A 201 10.97 6.41 7.72
C SER A 201 9.78 5.46 7.78
N PHE A 202 9.23 5.11 6.62
CA PHE A 202 8.20 4.08 6.53
C PHE A 202 8.43 3.15 5.33
N GLY A 203 7.94 1.93 5.48
CA GLY A 203 7.92 0.94 4.42
C GLY A 203 6.54 0.87 3.76
N LEU A 204 6.52 0.68 2.45
CA LEU A 204 5.30 0.34 1.70
C LEU A 204 5.56 -0.91 0.87
N PHE A 205 4.84 -1.97 1.17
CA PHE A 205 4.90 -3.23 0.44
C PHE A 205 3.65 -3.40 -0.43
N TYR A 206 3.83 -3.47 -1.74
CA TYR A 206 2.75 -3.84 -2.65
C TYR A 206 2.72 -5.35 -2.79
N ASP A 207 1.87 -6.01 -1.99
CA ASP A 207 1.66 -7.46 -2.05
C ASP A 207 0.95 -7.84 -3.36
N ASN A 208 1.71 -7.89 -4.45
CA ASN A 208 1.25 -8.18 -5.80
C ASN A 208 2.35 -8.92 -6.59
N LEU A 209 1.93 -9.85 -7.45
CA LEU A 209 2.82 -10.64 -8.30
C LEU A 209 2.81 -10.21 -9.78
N SER A 210 1.90 -9.30 -10.15
CA SER A 210 1.83 -8.78 -11.51
C SER A 210 2.98 -7.81 -11.79
N ASN A 211 3.35 -7.70 -13.07
CA ASN A 211 4.29 -6.67 -13.51
C ASN A 211 3.78 -5.28 -13.08
N SER A 212 4.66 -4.46 -12.52
CA SER A 212 4.29 -3.12 -12.05
C SER A 212 5.38 -2.10 -12.34
N TRP A 213 5.04 -0.82 -12.29
CA TRP A 213 5.97 0.27 -12.65
C TRP A 213 5.99 1.37 -11.59
N PRO A 214 6.66 1.15 -10.44
CA PRO A 214 6.81 2.17 -9.42
C PRO A 214 7.58 3.37 -9.98
N GLY A 215 7.06 4.57 -9.70
CA GLY A 215 7.66 5.83 -10.12
C GLY A 215 7.80 6.76 -8.93
N PHE A 216 8.99 7.34 -8.77
CA PHE A 216 9.32 8.32 -7.74
C PHE A 216 9.67 9.68 -8.36
N ARG A 217 9.08 9.95 -9.54
CA ARG A 217 9.24 11.19 -10.29
C ARG A 217 8.44 12.33 -9.70
#